data_AF-A0A817C1X4-F1
#
_entry.id   AF-A0A817C1X4-F1
#
_cell.length_a   1.000
_cell.length_b   1.000
_cell.length_c   1.000
_cell.angle_alpha   90.00
_cell.angle_beta   90.00
_cell.angle_gamma   90.00
#
_symmetry.space_group_name_H-M   'P 1'
#
loop_
_entity.id
_entity.type
_entity.pdbx_description
1 polymer ?
#
loop_
_entity_poly.entity_id
_entity_poly.type
_entity_poly.pdbx_seq_one_letter_code
_entity_poly.pdbx_strand_id
1 'polypeptide(L)'
;MCNRRPSQAEIAAFKYLTKRDALKRLQKSLNQHILTAEPQLQKSYQLEFDGYQQLFSRYLLENTDQSSIDWQKIQPPPEETVRSGFPFDKNREKSRQFTGTFIIPYQKLLETNVDDAKDLLNKLIVVKLNGGLGTTMGCQGPKSVISVRSGLTFLDLTIQQLEVTIVIFL
;
A
#
# COMPACT_ATOMS: atom_id res chain seq x y z
N MET A 1 -33.07 20.09 -41.27
CA MET A 1 -32.35 19.00 -40.57
C MET A 1 -32.30 19.36 -39.10
N CYS A 2 -32.87 18.54 -38.22
CA CYS A 2 -33.12 18.90 -36.82
C CYS A 2 -31.86 18.66 -35.96
N ASN A 3 -31.14 19.72 -35.60
CA ASN A 3 -30.04 19.66 -34.63
C ASN A 3 -30.61 19.58 -33.21
N ARG A 4 -31.04 18.39 -32.79
CA ARG A 4 -31.45 18.14 -31.41
C ARG A 4 -30.21 18.06 -30.52
N ARG A 5 -30.17 18.84 -29.44
CA ARG A 5 -29.10 18.69 -28.42
C ARG A 5 -29.24 17.33 -27.74
N PRO A 6 -28.13 16.57 -27.59
CA PRO A 6 -28.15 15.29 -26.90
C PRO A 6 -28.54 15.49 -25.43
N SER A 7 -29.37 14.58 -24.94
CA SER A 7 -29.77 14.49 -23.54
C SER A 7 -28.59 14.11 -22.65
N GLN A 8 -28.70 14.41 -21.36
CA GLN A 8 -27.68 14.04 -20.38
C GLN A 8 -27.48 12.51 -20.29
N ALA A 9 -28.54 11.73 -20.54
CA ALA A 9 -28.46 10.27 -20.61
C ALA A 9 -27.66 9.78 -21.83
N GLU A 10 -27.83 10.41 -23.00
CA GLU A 10 -27.05 10.09 -24.21
C GLU A 10 -25.56 10.46 -24.03
N ILE A 11 -25.28 11.59 -23.38
CA ILE A 11 -23.90 12.00 -23.04
C ILE A 11 -23.27 11.00 -22.05
N ALA A 12 -24.01 10.57 -21.03
CA ALA A 12 -23.53 9.59 -20.05
C ALA A 12 -23.27 8.22 -20.69
N ALA A 13 -24.18 7.76 -21.55
CA ALA A 13 -24.02 6.52 -22.30
C ALA A 13 -22.80 6.57 -23.25
N PHE A 14 -22.59 7.69 -23.95
CA PHE A 14 -21.42 7.89 -24.79
C PHE A 14 -20.10 7.88 -23.99
N LYS A 15 -20.06 8.55 -22.84
CA LYS A 15 -18.92 8.52 -21.92
C LYS A 15 -18.63 7.10 -21.45
N TYR A 16 -19.66 6.34 -21.08
CA TYR A 16 -19.52 4.95 -20.68
C TYR A 16 -18.94 4.06 -21.80
N LEU A 17 -19.46 4.18 -23.02
CA LEU A 17 -18.96 3.43 -24.18
C LEU A 17 -17.49 3.76 -24.47
N THR A 18 -17.13 5.04 -24.41
CA THR A 18 -15.74 5.49 -24.64
C THR A 18 -14.78 4.93 -23.58
N LYS A 19 -15.18 4.93 -22.30
CA LYS A 19 -14.41 4.31 -21.21
C LYS A 19 -14.24 2.80 -21.43
N ARG A 20 -15.30 2.10 -21.82
CA ARG A 20 -15.27 0.65 -22.12
C ARG A 20 -14.34 0.34 -23.29
N ASP A 21 -14.36 1.15 -24.35
CA ASP A 21 -13.49 0.96 -25.50
C ASP A 21 -12.02 1.23 -25.16
N ALA A 22 -11.73 2.24 -24.34
CA ALA A 22 -10.38 2.49 -23.83
C ALA A 22 -9.83 1.28 -23.05
N LEU A 23 -10.64 0.68 -22.18
CA LEU A 23 -10.25 -0.51 -21.41
C LEU A 23 -9.97 -1.71 -22.32
N LYS A 24 -10.82 -1.97 -23.32
CA LYS A 24 -10.59 -3.06 -24.29
C LYS A 24 -9.31 -2.87 -25.10
N ARG A 25 -9.02 -1.63 -25.50
CA ARG A 25 -7.78 -1.29 -26.22
C ARG A 25 -6.56 -1.56 -25.35
N LEU A 26 -6.60 -1.15 -24.08
CA LEU A 26 -5.53 -1.45 -23.13
C LEU A 26 -5.32 -2.96 -22.97
N GLN A 27 -6.39 -3.71 -22.73
CA GLN A 27 -6.31 -5.16 -22.56
C GLN A 27 -5.69 -5.85 -23.78
N LYS A 28 -6.09 -5.44 -24.99
CA LYS A 28 -5.49 -5.95 -26.24
C LYS A 28 -3.99 -5.65 -26.32
N SER A 29 -3.58 -4.43 -26.02
CA SER A 29 -2.17 -4.02 -26.03
C SER A 29 -1.34 -4.81 -25.02
N LEU A 30 -1.84 -4.97 -23.79
CA LEU A 30 -1.15 -5.74 -22.74
C LEU A 30 -0.96 -7.21 -23.15
N ASN A 31 -1.99 -7.84 -23.73
CA ASN A 31 -1.88 -9.20 -24.24
C ASN A 31 -0.82 -9.31 -25.35
N GLN A 32 -0.72 -8.31 -26.24
CA GLN A 32 0.34 -8.30 -27.26
C GLN A 32 1.74 -8.16 -26.63
N HIS A 33 1.89 -7.37 -25.56
CA HIS A 33 3.17 -7.25 -24.86
C HIS A 33 3.59 -8.53 -24.14
N ILE A 34 2.64 -9.30 -23.56
CA ILE A 34 2.94 -10.60 -22.95
C ILE A 34 3.58 -11.54 -23.98
N LEU A 35 3.11 -11.53 -25.24
CA LEU A 35 3.66 -12.39 -26.30
C LEU A 35 5.10 -12.05 -26.67
N THR A 36 5.56 -10.82 -26.39
CA THR A 36 6.95 -10.40 -26.64
C THR A 36 7.90 -10.74 -25.48
N ALA A 37 7.36 -11.12 -24.32
CA ALA A 37 8.15 -11.44 -23.15
C ALA A 37 8.71 -12.87 -23.20
N GLU A 38 9.84 -13.09 -22.53
CA GLU A 38 10.41 -14.42 -22.34
C GLU A 38 9.41 -15.37 -21.66
N PRO A 39 9.31 -16.64 -22.08
CA PRO A 39 8.31 -17.58 -21.56
C PRO A 39 8.29 -17.72 -20.04
N GLN A 40 9.45 -17.61 -19.40
CA GLN A 40 9.61 -17.70 -17.95
C GLN A 40 9.01 -16.50 -17.19
N LEU A 41 9.00 -15.31 -17.80
CA LEU A 41 8.50 -14.08 -17.18
C LEU A 41 7.02 -13.80 -17.51
N GLN A 42 6.48 -14.43 -18.56
CA GLN A 42 5.11 -14.21 -19.02
C GLN A 42 4.07 -14.32 -17.91
N LYS A 43 4.19 -15.32 -17.03
CA LYS A 43 3.28 -15.51 -15.89
C LYS A 43 3.36 -14.36 -14.88
N SER A 44 4.55 -13.84 -14.60
CA SER A 44 4.73 -12.70 -13.67
C SER A 44 4.13 -11.44 -14.26
N TYR A 45 4.43 -11.16 -15.54
CA TYR A 45 3.87 -10.00 -16.23
C TYR A 45 2.35 -10.08 -16.40
N GLN A 46 1.79 -11.27 -16.57
CA GLN A 46 0.35 -11.43 -16.61
C GLN A 46 -0.30 -10.98 -15.28
N LEU A 47 0.25 -11.38 -14.14
CA LEU A 47 -0.24 -10.93 -12.82
C LEU A 47 -0.13 -9.42 -12.63
N GLU A 48 1.00 -8.83 -13.05
CA GLU A 48 1.20 -7.37 -12.99
C GLU A 48 0.23 -6.63 -13.90
N PHE A 49 0.01 -7.12 -15.12
CA PHE A 49 -0.90 -6.52 -16.09
C PHE A 49 -2.35 -6.65 -15.67
N ASP A 50 -2.75 -7.76 -15.05
CA ASP A 50 -4.08 -7.93 -14.47
C ASP A 50 -4.31 -6.91 -13.34
N GLY A 51 -3.33 -6.71 -12.47
CA GLY A 51 -3.37 -5.68 -11.43
C GLY A 51 -3.47 -4.26 -12.02
N TYR A 52 -2.68 -3.97 -13.05
CA TYR A 52 -2.74 -2.69 -13.75
C TYR A 52 -4.09 -2.46 -14.43
N GLN A 53 -4.67 -3.48 -15.08
CA GLN A 53 -6.01 -3.39 -15.68
C GLN A 53 -7.09 -3.07 -14.63
N GLN A 54 -7.00 -3.69 -13.44
CA GLN A 54 -7.92 -3.39 -12.34
C GLN A 54 -7.81 -1.94 -11.87
N LEU A 55 -6.58 -1.43 -11.71
CA LEU A 55 -6.33 -0.04 -11.35
C LEU A 55 -6.83 0.93 -12.43
N PHE A 56 -6.57 0.64 -13.70
CA PHE A 56 -7.02 1.46 -14.82
C PHE A 56 -8.55 1.45 -14.96
N SER A 57 -9.19 0.30 -14.75
CA SER A 57 -10.65 0.19 -14.70
C SER A 57 -11.23 1.10 -13.61
N ARG A 58 -10.68 1.03 -12.40
CA ARG A 58 -11.07 1.90 -11.29
C ARG A 58 -10.85 3.38 -11.61
N TYR A 59 -9.70 3.73 -12.18
CA TYR A 59 -9.40 5.10 -12.62
C TYR A 59 -10.43 5.64 -13.62
N LEU A 60 -10.88 4.81 -14.58
CA LEU A 60 -11.92 5.22 -15.52
C LEU A 60 -13.30 5.33 -14.87
N LEU A 61 -13.60 4.53 -13.84
CA LEU A 61 -14.88 4.56 -13.13
C LEU A 61 -15.01 5.74 -12.17
N GLU A 62 -13.91 6.11 -11.50
CA GLU A 62 -13.84 7.30 -10.66
C GLU A 62 -14.02 8.55 -11.53
N ASN A 63 -15.14 9.27 -11.34
CA ASN A 63 -15.38 10.52 -12.05
C ASN A 63 -14.60 11.63 -11.35
N THR A 64 -13.78 12.37 -12.11
CA THR A 64 -12.97 13.52 -11.65
C THR A 64 -13.78 14.63 -10.97
N ASP A 65 -15.10 14.63 -11.18
CA ASP A 65 -16.00 15.72 -10.77
C ASP A 65 -16.60 15.51 -9.37
N GLN A 66 -16.45 14.31 -8.79
CA GLN A 66 -16.93 14.00 -7.45
C GLN A 66 -15.74 13.91 -6.51
N SER A 67 -15.62 14.85 -5.56
CA SER A 67 -14.60 14.76 -4.51
C SER A 67 -14.74 13.41 -3.83
N SER A 68 -13.68 12.59 -3.85
CA SER A 68 -13.67 11.25 -3.23
C SER A 68 -13.98 11.30 -1.72
N ILE A 69 -13.91 12.50 -1.14
CA ILE A 69 -14.13 12.79 0.26
C ILE A 69 -15.32 13.74 0.39
N ASP A 70 -16.31 13.33 1.17
CA ASP A 70 -17.39 14.19 1.66
C ASP A 70 -16.96 14.78 3.00
N TRP A 71 -16.49 16.03 2.98
CA TRP A 71 -15.98 16.73 4.16
C TRP A 71 -16.99 16.81 5.30
N GLN A 72 -18.29 16.81 4.99
CA GLN A 72 -19.35 16.88 6.01
C GLN A 72 -19.50 15.58 6.80
N LYS A 73 -19.01 14.46 6.27
CA LYS A 73 -19.05 13.14 6.92
C LYS A 73 -17.80 12.83 7.73
N ILE A 74 -16.78 13.69 7.68
CA ILE A 74 -15.56 13.49 8.47
C ILE A 74 -15.88 13.80 9.94
N GLN A 75 -15.56 12.86 10.82
CA GLN A 75 -15.74 13.00 12.26
C GLN A 75 -14.43 12.70 12.98
N PRO A 76 -14.15 13.36 14.12
CA PRO A 76 -13.05 12.96 14.98
C PRO A 76 -13.26 11.51 15.45
N PRO A 77 -12.19 10.75 15.73
CA PRO A 77 -12.33 9.42 16.32
C PRO A 77 -13.13 9.48 17.64
N PRO A 78 -14.04 8.53 17.91
CA PRO A 78 -14.91 8.55 19.10
C PRO A 78 -14.16 8.39 20.44
N GLU A 79 -14.71 8.87 21.56
CA GLU A 79 -14.06 8.90 22.89
C GLU A 79 -13.92 7.52 23.58
N GLU A 80 -14.82 6.57 23.33
CA GLU A 80 -14.80 5.18 23.85
C GLU A 80 -13.67 4.30 23.24
N THR A 81 -12.69 4.94 22.62
CA THR A 81 -11.54 4.37 21.91
C THR A 81 -10.38 3.98 22.84
N VAL A 82 -10.45 4.27 24.15
CA VAL A 82 -9.32 4.05 25.06
C VAL A 82 -9.24 2.59 25.53
N ARG A 83 -8.42 1.78 24.84
CA ARG A 83 -7.98 0.48 25.37
C ARG A 83 -6.75 0.63 26.25
N SER A 84 -6.89 0.30 27.52
CA SER A 84 -5.78 -0.09 28.40
C SER A 84 -5.61 -1.62 28.32
N GLY A 85 -4.99 -2.14 27.25
CA GLY A 85 -4.75 -3.58 27.14
C GLY A 85 -4.20 -4.02 25.78
N PHE A 86 -3.12 -4.80 25.81
CA PHE A 86 -2.43 -5.30 24.61
C PHE A 86 -3.26 -6.36 23.86
N PRO A 87 -3.23 -6.40 22.52
CA PRO A 87 -3.90 -7.44 21.71
C PRO A 87 -3.31 -8.86 21.87
N PHE A 88 -2.18 -9.02 22.56
CA PHE A 88 -1.42 -10.26 22.63
C PHE A 88 -1.44 -10.86 24.04
N ASP A 89 -2.63 -11.24 24.50
CA ASP A 89 -2.77 -12.12 25.66
C ASP A 89 -2.50 -13.57 25.23
N LYS A 90 -1.51 -14.21 25.86
CA LYS A 90 -1.12 -15.61 25.60
C LYS A 90 -2.23 -16.60 25.98
N ASN A 91 -3.26 -16.18 26.72
CA ASN A 91 -4.39 -17.01 27.17
C ASN A 91 -5.65 -16.79 26.31
N ARG A 92 -5.62 -17.32 25.08
CA ARG A 92 -6.70 -17.13 24.11
C ARG A 92 -7.74 -18.25 24.19
N GLU A 93 -8.85 -18.03 24.90
CA GLU A 93 -10.01 -18.93 24.79
C GLU A 93 -11.39 -18.26 24.67
N LYS A 94 -11.52 -16.94 24.66
CA LYS A 94 -12.84 -16.33 24.40
C LYS A 94 -12.77 -15.31 23.27
N SER A 95 -13.26 -15.77 22.11
CA SER A 95 -13.86 -14.95 21.06
C SER A 95 -14.57 -13.74 21.68
N ARG A 96 -14.00 -12.55 21.50
CA ARG A 96 -14.66 -11.29 21.83
C ARG A 96 -14.47 -10.33 20.67
N GLN A 97 -15.51 -10.32 19.84
CA GLN A 97 -16.04 -9.19 19.08
C GLN A 97 -15.07 -8.01 18.95
N PHE A 98 -14.39 -7.97 17.80
CA PHE A 98 -13.55 -6.86 17.35
C PHE A 98 -14.44 -5.62 17.14
N THR A 99 -14.63 -4.85 18.19
CA THR A 99 -15.24 -3.52 18.17
C THR A 99 -14.35 -2.62 19.04
N GLY A 100 -13.58 -1.73 18.42
CA GLY A 100 -12.69 -0.78 19.13
C GLY A 100 -11.57 -0.21 18.25
N THR A 101 -11.32 1.10 18.40
CA THR A 101 -10.40 1.94 17.60
C THR A 101 -8.96 1.95 18.15
N PHE A 102 -7.99 2.49 17.39
CA PHE A 102 -6.57 2.08 17.33
C PHE A 102 -5.50 3.07 17.87
N ILE A 103 -5.83 4.10 18.66
CA ILE A 103 -4.87 5.17 19.02
C ILE A 103 -4.48 5.13 20.51
N ILE A 104 -3.24 4.72 20.80
CA ILE A 104 -2.65 4.68 22.15
C ILE A 104 -1.42 5.61 22.18
N PRO A 105 -1.33 6.60 23.10
CA PRO A 105 -0.13 7.42 23.25
C PRO A 105 1.10 6.56 23.58
N TYR A 106 2.23 6.83 22.93
CA TYR A 106 3.46 6.03 23.07
C TYR A 106 3.89 5.85 24.54
N GLN A 107 3.79 6.91 25.36
CA GLN A 107 4.17 6.89 26.77
C GLN A 107 3.30 5.97 27.64
N LYS A 108 2.13 5.56 27.16
CA LYS A 108 1.21 4.66 27.87
C LYS A 108 1.38 3.20 27.45
N LEU A 109 2.28 2.91 26.51
CA LEU A 109 2.60 1.53 26.15
C LEU A 109 3.36 0.89 27.31
N LEU A 110 2.92 -0.30 27.73
CA LEU A 110 3.66 -1.08 28.71
C LEU A 110 4.98 -1.53 28.10
N GLU A 111 6.03 -1.47 28.91
CA GLU A 111 7.31 -2.05 28.58
C GLU A 111 7.20 -3.58 28.63
N THR A 112 7.84 -4.24 27.67
CA THR A 112 7.95 -5.69 27.64
C THR A 112 9.20 -6.14 28.39
N ASN A 113 9.13 -7.29 29.05
CA ASN A 113 10.34 -7.95 29.56
C ASN A 113 11.14 -8.56 28.38
N VAL A 114 12.36 -9.01 28.67
CA VAL A 114 13.31 -9.55 27.67
C VAL A 114 12.82 -10.87 27.06
N ASP A 115 12.21 -11.75 27.86
CA ASP A 115 11.75 -13.07 27.41
C ASP A 115 10.57 -12.95 26.42
N ASP A 116 9.60 -12.10 26.75
CA ASP A 116 8.46 -11.81 25.89
C ASP A 116 8.90 -11.04 24.63
N ALA A 117 9.92 -10.17 24.74
CA ALA A 117 10.47 -9.47 23.59
C ALA A 117 11.05 -10.46 22.55
N LYS A 118 11.76 -11.49 23.00
CA LYS A 118 12.31 -12.53 22.11
C LYS A 118 11.21 -13.28 21.34
N ASP A 119 10.15 -13.69 22.04
CA ASP A 119 8.98 -14.35 21.44
C ASP A 119 8.27 -13.47 20.41
N LEU A 120 8.18 -12.16 20.67
CA LEU A 120 7.55 -11.20 19.77
C LEU A 120 8.42 -10.91 18.54
N LEU A 121 9.74 -10.75 18.72
CA LEU A 121 10.69 -10.52 17.64
C LEU A 121 10.74 -11.69 16.66
N ASN A 122 10.60 -12.92 17.14
CA ASN A 122 10.50 -14.12 16.29
C ASN A 122 9.27 -14.12 15.36
N LYS A 123 8.27 -13.27 15.62
CA LYS A 123 7.07 -13.12 14.79
C LYS A 123 7.08 -11.82 13.96
N LEU A 124 8.10 -10.98 14.14
CA LEU A 124 8.21 -9.68 13.49
C LEU A 124 8.93 -9.81 12.14
N ILE A 125 8.38 -9.17 11.11
CA ILE A 125 9.03 -9.00 9.81
C ILE A 125 9.24 -7.50 9.57
N VAL A 126 10.48 -7.11 9.23
CA VAL A 126 10.81 -5.74 8.88
C VAL A 126 10.90 -5.60 7.36
N VAL A 127 9.98 -4.83 6.77
CA VAL A 127 9.97 -4.54 5.33
C VAL A 127 10.47 -3.11 5.10
N LYS A 128 11.45 -2.94 4.21
CA LYS A 128 11.95 -1.63 3.77
C LYS A 128 11.58 -1.38 2.31
N LEU A 129 10.86 -0.29 2.06
CA LEU A 129 10.49 0.12 0.70
C LEU A 129 11.70 0.78 0.02
N ASN A 130 12.23 0.14 -1.03
CA ASN A 130 13.45 0.57 -1.72
C ASN A 130 13.26 0.92 -3.21
N GLY A 131 12.04 1.31 -3.61
CA GLY A 131 11.76 1.71 -5.00
C GLY A 131 12.23 3.12 -5.37
N GLY A 132 12.62 3.92 -4.38
CA GLY A 132 13.02 5.32 -4.58
C GLY A 132 14.44 5.46 -5.11
N LEU A 133 14.63 6.25 -6.16
CA LEU A 133 15.94 6.59 -6.70
C LEU A 133 16.50 7.86 -6.06
N GLY A 134 17.83 7.97 -6.06
CA GLY A 134 18.59 9.11 -5.55
C GLY A 134 18.60 10.35 -6.46
N THR A 135 17.77 10.39 -7.50
CA THR A 135 17.84 11.38 -8.58
C THR A 135 17.65 12.81 -8.10
N THR A 136 16.76 13.07 -7.14
CA THR A 136 16.58 14.40 -6.53
C THR A 136 17.84 14.91 -5.83
N MET A 137 18.75 14.02 -5.43
CA MET A 137 20.00 14.36 -4.76
C MET A 137 21.20 14.33 -5.73
N GLY A 138 20.97 14.22 -7.04
CA GLY A 138 22.04 14.13 -8.05
C GLY A 138 22.77 12.78 -8.08
N CYS A 139 22.28 11.78 -7.34
CA CYS A 139 22.87 10.45 -7.31
C CYS A 139 22.23 9.54 -8.37
N GLN A 140 23.04 8.65 -8.94
CA GLN A 140 22.57 7.58 -9.81
C GLN A 140 22.35 6.31 -8.97
N GLY A 141 21.17 5.71 -9.08
CA GLY A 141 20.82 4.46 -8.41
C GLY A 141 19.84 4.60 -7.22
N PRO A 142 19.59 3.50 -6.49
CA PRO A 142 18.67 3.47 -5.36
C PRO A 142 19.06 4.44 -4.25
N LYS A 143 18.07 5.04 -3.58
CA LYS A 143 18.34 5.93 -2.46
C LYS A 143 19.01 5.20 -1.28
N SER A 144 18.77 3.89 -1.14
CA SER A 144 19.34 3.09 -0.05
C SER A 144 20.86 2.97 -0.08
N VAL A 145 21.50 3.07 -1.26
CA VAL A 145 22.95 2.89 -1.42
C VAL A 145 23.74 4.19 -1.30
N ILE A 146 23.06 5.29 -0.96
CA ILE A 146 23.72 6.58 -0.76
C ILE A 146 24.35 6.59 0.63
N SER A 147 25.63 6.94 0.69
CA SER A 147 26.36 7.12 1.94
C SER A 147 25.77 8.29 2.75
N VAL A 148 25.46 8.03 4.01
CA VAL A 148 24.83 8.98 4.94
C VAL A 148 25.84 9.49 5.96
N ARG A 149 26.54 8.58 6.64
CA ARG A 149 27.47 8.93 7.72
C ARG A 149 28.63 7.95 7.75
N SER A 150 29.85 8.47 7.87
CA SER A 150 31.07 7.67 7.99
C SER A 150 31.24 6.63 6.87
N GLY A 151 30.81 6.98 5.65
CA GLY A 151 30.82 6.07 4.50
C GLY A 151 29.68 5.05 4.45
N LEU A 152 28.92 4.86 5.54
CA LEU A 152 27.83 3.89 5.61
C LEU A 152 26.59 4.38 4.88
N THR A 153 25.96 3.48 4.13
CA THR A 153 24.71 3.72 3.40
C THR A 153 23.49 3.56 4.30
N PHE A 154 22.30 3.99 3.84
CA PHE A 154 21.05 3.70 4.55
C PHE A 154 20.80 2.21 4.74
N LEU A 155 21.21 1.39 3.75
CA LEU A 155 21.08 -0.05 3.83
C LEU A 155 22.01 -0.63 4.90
N ASP A 156 23.26 -0.19 4.94
CA ASP A 156 24.24 -0.64 5.95
C ASP A 156 23.76 -0.30 7.36
N LEU A 157 23.27 0.93 7.57
CA LEU A 157 22.74 1.36 8.86
C LEU A 157 21.51 0.53 9.28
N THR A 158 20.66 0.14 8.33
CA THR A 158 19.50 -0.71 8.61
C THR A 158 19.93 -2.12 9.00
N ILE A 159 20.90 -2.69 8.28
CA ILE A 159 21.43 -4.02 8.58
C ILE A 159 22.08 -4.01 9.96
N GLN A 160 22.92 -3.03 10.27
CA GLN A 160 23.55 -2.89 11.59
C GLN A 160 22.52 -2.78 12.73
N GLN A 161 21.44 -2.02 12.54
CA GLN A 161 20.35 -1.94 13.53
C GLN A 161 19.70 -3.30 13.76
N LEU A 162 19.45 -4.07 12.70
CA LEU A 162 18.84 -5.39 12.80
C LEU A 162 19.82 -6.40 13.41
N GLU A 163 21.09 -6.39 13.03
CA GLU A 163 22.12 -7.26 13.60
C GLU A 163 22.26 -7.05 15.10
N VAL A 164 22.40 -5.79 15.54
CA VAL A 164 22.49 -5.47 16.98
C VAL A 164 21.23 -5.93 17.71
N THR A 165 20.04 -5.71 17.13
CA THR A 165 18.78 -6.16 17.74
C THR A 165 18.73 -7.69 17.82
N ILE A 166 19.07 -8.40 16.75
CA ILE A 166 19.02 -9.86 16.71
C ILE A 166 20.04 -10.45 17.70
N VAL A 167 21.26 -9.94 17.76
CA VAL A 167 22.33 -10.44 18.64
C VAL A 167 22.02 -10.21 20.12
N ILE A 168 21.32 -9.13 20.47
CA ILE A 168 20.94 -8.85 21.87
C ILE A 168 19.85 -9.82 22.37
N PHE A 169 18.96 -10.27 21.49
CA PHE A 169 17.80 -11.08 21.88
C PHE A 169 17.89 -12.57 21.53
N LEU A 170 18.86 -13.01 20.71
CA LEU A 170 19.15 -14.43 20.45
C LEU A 170 20.13 -15.01 21.46
#